data_AF-A0A7Y0SKF2-F1
#
_entry.id   AF-A0A7Y0SKF2-F1
#
_cell.length_a   1.000
_cell.length_b   1.000
_cell.length_c   1.000
_cell.angle_alpha   90.00
_cell.angle_beta   90.00
_cell.angle_gamma   90.00
#
_symmetry.space_group_name_H-M   'P 1'
#
loop_
_entity.id
_entity.type
_entity.pdbx_description
1 polymer ?
#
loop_
_entity_poly.entity_id
_entity_poly.type
_entity_poly.pdbx_seq_one_letter_code
_entity_poly.pdbx_strand_id
1 'polypeptide(L)'
;MSSQQRTIRLFHRHMNFNSTPAKRKSCVQSIKHSLRISPATESVKQLEWNPDLKGNNLLYKNDKLYNLDKHLNDDQKWKVLLDIAPQPKIKNHTKHQTQHRQYRKKLKDAAKAERKRGNELAAECLERIVEVKGAIKRSHIQDIHQVGFSRYKQRIGAIRKYVIAHNKLCQHPASANSTIVQEGIFKIPHRWNVTSDDISLREYILATKTFLETHFPDHPIKAIVGHDDERNENEKTGLHTHYFLSGQNSNTGEYDLRKRQILVVNEYLAKKGLEGEQLPTNKDLTRQQSRAFGHHWQCLVQNFMNIQLLNPKGLHAEFSDETEKKNEQYQYMIRQGKLPKSQRDFSYQTRLIDKLNLEIQVLKNERENESTQLNAISTTLEELAENLKAKAFELEQLESQKHQLHQELQEAAHRYIYLEECFEEKDAKLNHVEILLAEKDAQFVDIDNKTKQQMKEIILDAYMLMQSKHKKFPRAARDFAKKISERLEGDIPGIRSQLAPLIDAALIESGYYSSTNDTLDF
;
A
#
# COMPACT_ATOMS: atom_id res chain seq x y z
N MET A 1 0.95 25.81 32.67
CA MET A 1 0.15 25.74 31.43
C MET A 1 -0.92 24.68 31.64
N SER A 2 -2.20 25.06 31.66
CA SER A 2 -3.31 24.10 31.77
C SER A 2 -3.29 23.24 30.51
N SER A 3 -2.93 21.95 30.63
CA SER A 3 -3.03 21.01 29.51
C SER A 3 -4.50 20.91 29.13
N GLN A 4 -4.88 21.51 27.99
CA GLN A 4 -6.25 21.52 27.51
C GLN A 4 -6.71 20.06 27.32
N GLN A 5 -7.68 19.62 28.11
CA GLN A 5 -8.20 18.26 28.03
C GLN A 5 -8.98 18.08 26.72
N ARG A 6 -8.80 16.92 26.08
CA ARG A 6 -9.52 16.58 24.86
C ARG A 6 -10.94 16.14 25.20
N THR A 7 -11.93 16.90 24.74
CA THR A 7 -13.34 16.59 24.92
C THR A 7 -13.77 15.39 24.07
N ILE A 8 -14.47 14.43 24.69
CA ILE A 8 -15.00 13.21 24.07
C ILE A 8 -16.46 12.96 24.47
N ARG A 9 -17.09 11.91 23.93
CA ARG A 9 -18.40 11.40 24.39
C ARG A 9 -18.26 10.00 24.94
N LEU A 10 -19.00 9.74 25.99
CA LEU A 10 -19.07 8.44 26.63
C LEU A 10 -20.46 7.81 26.42
N PHE A 11 -20.48 6.51 26.15
CA PHE A 11 -21.71 5.73 26.10
C PHE A 11 -21.81 4.79 27.29
N HIS A 12 -22.85 4.99 28.12
CA HIS A 12 -23.26 4.05 29.16
C HIS A 12 -24.73 3.66 29.00
N ARG A 13 -24.99 2.36 29.14
CA ARG A 13 -26.36 1.83 29.22
C ARG A 13 -26.39 0.65 30.17
N HIS A 14 -27.53 0.43 30.82
CA HIS A 14 -27.80 -0.83 31.51
C HIS A 14 -29.13 -1.47 31.09
N MET A 15 -29.25 -2.78 31.31
CA MET A 15 -30.40 -3.61 31.02
C MET A 15 -30.64 -4.57 32.18
N ASN A 16 -31.91 -4.73 32.58
CA ASN A 16 -32.30 -5.58 33.69
C ASN A 16 -32.89 -6.89 33.19
N PHE A 17 -32.42 -8.00 33.75
CA PHE A 17 -32.88 -9.36 33.44
C PHE A 17 -33.52 -10.03 34.65
N ASN A 18 -34.51 -10.88 34.39
CA ASN A 18 -35.28 -11.61 35.40
C ASN A 18 -35.57 -13.05 34.92
N SER A 19 -36.28 -13.84 35.74
CA SER A 19 -36.57 -15.26 35.45
C SER A 19 -37.65 -15.49 34.39
N THR A 20 -38.25 -14.45 33.80
CA THR A 20 -39.23 -14.65 32.72
C THR A 20 -38.55 -15.26 31.49
N PRO A 21 -39.21 -16.16 30.72
CA PRO A 21 -38.58 -16.84 29.60
C PRO A 21 -37.92 -15.89 28.58
N ALA A 22 -38.60 -14.79 28.24
CA ALA A 22 -38.09 -13.80 27.29
C ALA A 22 -36.83 -13.10 27.81
N LYS A 23 -36.86 -12.54 29.03
CA LYS A 23 -35.71 -11.83 29.60
C LYS A 23 -34.54 -12.76 29.90
N ARG A 24 -34.82 -13.98 30.36
CA ARG A 24 -33.81 -15.01 30.55
C ARG A 24 -33.15 -15.39 29.23
N LYS A 25 -33.92 -15.63 28.16
CA LYS A 25 -33.37 -15.91 26.83
C LYS A 25 -32.47 -14.77 26.35
N SER A 26 -32.90 -13.51 26.48
CA SER A 26 -32.09 -12.35 26.13
C SER A 26 -30.80 -12.26 26.96
N CYS A 27 -30.87 -12.51 28.27
CA CYS A 27 -29.70 -12.51 29.16
C CYS A 27 -28.69 -13.58 28.75
N VAL A 28 -29.15 -14.82 28.53
CA VAL A 28 -28.30 -15.92 28.07
C VAL A 28 -27.62 -15.57 26.75
N GLN A 29 -28.34 -14.99 25.79
CA GLN A 29 -27.73 -14.57 24.52
C GLN A 29 -26.70 -13.46 24.71
N SER A 30 -26.97 -12.48 25.58
CA SER A 30 -26.02 -11.42 25.90
C SER A 30 -24.74 -11.97 26.54
N ILE A 31 -24.88 -12.88 27.51
CA ILE A 31 -23.73 -13.52 28.17
C ILE A 31 -22.96 -14.41 27.20
N LYS A 32 -23.64 -15.14 26.30
CA LYS A 32 -22.96 -15.91 25.23
C LYS A 32 -22.13 -14.99 24.34
N HIS A 33 -22.70 -13.85 23.93
CA HIS A 33 -21.98 -12.84 23.16
C HIS A 33 -20.75 -12.38 23.93
N SER A 34 -20.90 -11.95 25.18
CA SER A 34 -19.78 -11.47 26.00
C SER A 34 -18.71 -12.55 26.22
N LEU A 35 -19.10 -13.80 26.47
CA LEU A 35 -18.12 -14.88 26.70
C LEU A 35 -17.59 -15.49 25.39
N ARG A 36 -17.98 -14.95 24.23
CA ARG A 36 -17.64 -15.49 22.90
C ARG A 36 -17.93 -16.99 22.79
N ILE A 37 -19.06 -17.42 23.39
CA ILE A 37 -19.56 -18.80 23.24
C ILE A 37 -20.25 -18.86 21.89
N SER A 38 -19.71 -19.69 21.00
CA SER A 38 -20.24 -19.84 19.64
C SER A 38 -21.76 -20.08 19.65
N PRO A 39 -22.49 -19.42 18.73
CA PRO A 39 -23.90 -19.74 18.56
C PRO A 39 -24.03 -21.21 18.12
N ALA A 40 -25.22 -21.81 18.32
CA ALA A 40 -25.47 -23.15 17.81
C ALA A 40 -25.24 -23.18 16.29
N THR A 41 -24.73 -24.28 15.76
CA THR A 41 -24.35 -24.48 14.35
C THR A 41 -25.43 -24.10 13.33
N GLU A 42 -26.70 -24.03 13.74
CA GLU A 42 -27.86 -23.61 12.92
C GLU A 42 -28.07 -22.08 12.85
N SER A 43 -27.20 -21.28 13.47
CA SER A 43 -27.30 -19.83 13.50
C SER A 43 -26.74 -19.19 12.24
N VAL A 44 -27.62 -18.65 11.39
CA VAL A 44 -27.26 -17.83 10.22
C VAL A 44 -26.68 -16.45 10.60
N LYS A 45 -26.65 -16.10 11.89
CA LYS A 45 -26.07 -14.82 12.33
C LYS A 45 -24.56 -14.87 12.21
N GLN A 46 -24.03 -14.09 11.28
CA GLN A 46 -22.60 -13.83 11.11
C GLN A 46 -22.01 -13.29 12.41
N LEU A 47 -20.80 -13.74 12.74
CA LEU A 47 -20.04 -13.28 13.90
C LEU A 47 -19.80 -11.77 13.79
N GLU A 48 -20.01 -11.04 14.88
CA GLU A 48 -19.87 -9.57 14.92
C GLU A 48 -18.53 -9.14 15.54
N TRP A 49 -17.53 -10.01 15.50
CA TRP A 49 -16.19 -9.79 16.05
C TRP A 49 -15.11 -10.42 15.16
N ASN A 50 -13.89 -9.92 15.27
CA ASN A 50 -12.71 -10.40 14.55
C ASN A 50 -12.09 -11.61 15.29
N PRO A 51 -12.06 -12.81 14.68
CA PRO A 51 -11.45 -14.00 15.28
C PRO A 51 -9.98 -13.82 15.66
N ASP A 52 -9.23 -13.02 14.91
CA ASP A 52 -7.79 -12.82 15.11
C ASP A 52 -7.48 -11.99 16.36
N LEU A 53 -8.44 -11.17 16.79
CA LEU A 53 -8.33 -10.35 18.00
C LEU A 53 -8.96 -11.00 19.24
N LYS A 54 -9.59 -12.17 19.13
CA LYS A 54 -10.29 -12.82 20.26
C LYS A 54 -9.39 -12.99 21.48
N GLY A 55 -8.10 -13.25 21.22
CA GLY A 55 -7.06 -13.46 22.23
C GLY A 55 -6.77 -12.24 23.11
N ASN A 56 -7.34 -11.07 22.83
CA ASN A 56 -7.17 -9.85 23.61
C ASN A 56 -8.29 -9.63 24.64
N ASN A 57 -9.39 -10.39 24.54
CA ASN A 57 -10.53 -10.24 25.44
C ASN A 57 -10.20 -10.66 26.87
N LEU A 58 -10.79 -9.95 27.84
CA LEU A 58 -10.52 -10.14 29.25
C LEU A 58 -11.81 -10.41 30.02
N LEU A 59 -11.74 -11.28 31.04
CA LEU A 59 -12.81 -11.57 31.98
C LEU A 59 -12.31 -11.30 33.40
N TYR A 60 -12.96 -10.39 34.11
CA TYR A 60 -12.83 -10.26 35.55
C TYR A 60 -13.96 -11.01 36.26
N LYS A 61 -13.61 -11.96 37.13
CA LYS A 61 -14.54 -12.76 37.93
C LYS A 61 -13.84 -13.24 39.21
N ASN A 62 -14.57 -13.24 40.34
CA ASN A 62 -14.04 -13.71 41.64
C ASN A 62 -12.68 -13.08 41.98
N ASP A 63 -12.57 -11.76 41.85
CA ASP A 63 -11.36 -10.97 42.12
C ASP A 63 -10.12 -11.29 41.28
N LYS A 64 -10.31 -12.02 40.17
CA LYS A 64 -9.25 -12.40 39.25
C LYS A 64 -9.57 -11.96 37.84
N LEU A 65 -8.50 -11.59 37.12
CA LEU A 65 -8.55 -11.22 35.71
C LEU A 65 -8.01 -12.38 34.88
N TYR A 66 -8.78 -12.80 33.89
CA TYR A 66 -8.49 -13.90 33.00
C TYR A 66 -8.46 -13.41 31.57
N ASN A 67 -7.58 -13.97 30.75
CA ASN A 67 -7.71 -13.88 29.31
C ASN A 67 -8.80 -14.88 28.86
N LEU A 68 -9.81 -14.39 28.14
CA LEU A 68 -11.03 -15.15 27.89
C LEU A 68 -10.79 -16.41 27.06
N ASP A 69 -9.90 -16.36 26.08
CA ASP A 69 -9.63 -17.50 25.19
C ASP A 69 -8.40 -18.32 25.59
N LYS A 70 -7.43 -17.72 26.29
CA LYS A 70 -6.24 -18.46 26.75
C LYS A 70 -6.48 -19.21 28.06
N HIS A 71 -7.32 -18.69 28.95
CA HIS A 71 -7.50 -19.24 30.30
C HIS A 71 -8.83 -19.96 30.52
N LEU A 72 -9.81 -19.80 29.62
CA LEU A 72 -11.10 -20.48 29.73
C LEU A 72 -11.41 -21.31 28.48
N ASN A 73 -11.68 -22.60 28.67
CA ASN A 73 -12.30 -23.44 27.65
C ASN A 73 -13.83 -23.23 27.60
N ASP A 74 -14.49 -23.82 26.60
CA ASP A 74 -15.93 -23.64 26.39
C ASP A 74 -16.77 -24.12 27.58
N ASP A 75 -16.42 -25.23 28.21
CA ASP A 75 -17.12 -25.73 29.41
C ASP A 75 -17.03 -24.75 30.59
N GLN A 76 -15.86 -24.13 30.78
CA GLN A 76 -15.65 -23.11 31.80
C GLN A 76 -16.46 -21.85 31.47
N LYS A 77 -16.47 -21.41 30.21
CA LYS A 77 -17.33 -20.30 29.74
C LYS A 77 -18.82 -20.60 29.99
N TRP A 78 -19.27 -21.83 29.73
CA TRP A 78 -20.62 -22.28 30.04
C TRP A 78 -20.93 -22.28 31.54
N LYS A 79 -20.00 -22.71 32.39
CA LYS A 79 -20.16 -22.62 33.85
C LYS A 79 -20.30 -21.16 34.31
N VAL A 80 -19.49 -20.25 33.76
CA VAL A 80 -19.62 -18.81 34.03
C VAL A 80 -21.00 -18.31 33.59
N LEU A 81 -21.46 -18.70 32.40
CA LEU A 81 -22.80 -18.34 31.92
C LEU A 81 -23.90 -18.79 32.88
N LEU A 82 -23.87 -20.04 33.34
CA LEU A 82 -24.89 -20.60 34.23
C LEU A 82 -24.89 -19.95 35.62
N ASP A 83 -23.73 -19.49 36.09
CA ASP A 83 -23.58 -18.75 37.36
C ASP A 83 -24.15 -17.32 37.29
N ILE A 84 -24.05 -16.68 36.11
CA ILE A 84 -24.58 -15.33 35.90
C ILE A 84 -26.07 -15.37 35.54
N ALA A 85 -26.48 -16.26 34.64
CA ALA A 85 -27.81 -16.21 34.04
C ALA A 85 -28.93 -16.43 35.08
N PRO A 86 -30.07 -15.71 34.95
CA PRO A 86 -31.23 -15.94 35.81
C PRO A 86 -31.69 -17.40 35.76
N GLN A 87 -31.88 -17.97 36.95
CA GLN A 87 -32.46 -19.30 37.08
C GLN A 87 -33.93 -19.30 36.61
N PRO A 88 -34.41 -20.40 36.01
CA PRO A 88 -35.80 -20.50 35.59
C PRO A 88 -36.75 -20.36 36.79
N LYS A 89 -37.97 -19.92 36.53
CA LYS A 89 -39.00 -19.81 37.57
C LYS A 89 -39.25 -21.19 38.22
N ILE A 90 -39.46 -21.19 39.54
CA ILE A 90 -39.79 -22.40 40.28
C ILE A 90 -41.04 -23.07 39.71
N LYS A 91 -40.97 -24.38 39.45
CA LYS A 91 -42.17 -25.20 39.20
C LYS A 91 -43.14 -25.07 40.38
N ASN A 92 -44.44 -24.91 40.11
CA ASN A 92 -45.48 -24.72 41.13
C ASN A 92 -45.29 -23.48 42.03
N HIS A 93 -44.69 -22.41 41.51
CA HIS A 93 -44.48 -21.15 42.25
C HIS A 93 -45.75 -20.65 42.97
N THR A 94 -46.90 -20.63 42.28
CA THR A 94 -48.18 -20.20 42.85
C THR A 94 -48.60 -21.07 44.03
N LYS A 95 -48.40 -22.39 43.95
CA LYS A 95 -48.67 -23.32 45.06
C LYS A 95 -47.82 -22.99 46.27
N HIS A 96 -46.53 -22.72 46.06
CA HIS A 96 -45.61 -22.36 47.15
C HIS A 96 -45.94 -20.99 47.74
N GLN A 97 -46.32 -19.99 46.94
CA GLN A 97 -46.82 -18.69 47.45
C GLN A 97 -48.08 -18.85 48.30
N THR A 98 -49.06 -19.62 47.82
CA THR A 98 -50.29 -19.91 48.56
C THR A 98 -49.98 -20.62 49.87
N GLN A 99 -49.12 -21.65 49.84
CA GLN A 99 -48.67 -22.34 51.05
C GLN A 99 -47.96 -21.37 52.02
N HIS A 100 -47.04 -20.55 51.53
CA HIS A 100 -46.33 -19.58 52.36
C HIS A 100 -47.31 -18.63 53.05
N ARG A 101 -48.25 -18.02 52.32
CA ARG A 101 -49.26 -17.11 52.87
C ARG A 101 -50.15 -17.82 53.90
N GLN A 102 -50.66 -19.01 53.56
CA GLN A 102 -51.56 -19.77 54.44
C GLN A 102 -50.86 -20.19 55.73
N TYR A 103 -49.67 -20.78 55.64
CA TYR A 103 -48.94 -21.25 56.81
C TYR A 103 -48.32 -20.09 57.60
N ARG A 104 -47.96 -18.97 56.98
CA ARG A 104 -47.59 -17.74 57.70
C ARG A 104 -48.74 -17.25 58.58
N LYS A 105 -49.95 -17.14 58.01
CA LYS A 105 -51.15 -16.78 58.77
C LYS A 105 -51.40 -17.79 59.89
N LYS A 106 -51.35 -19.10 59.60
CA LYS A 106 -51.54 -20.17 60.59
C LYS A 106 -50.55 -20.11 61.76
N LEU A 107 -49.29 -19.75 61.52
CA LEU A 107 -48.28 -19.58 62.57
C LEU A 107 -48.50 -18.29 63.37
N LYS A 108 -48.90 -17.18 62.75
CA LYS A 108 -49.28 -15.96 63.48
C LYS A 108 -50.52 -16.17 64.37
N ASP A 109 -51.53 -16.86 63.84
CA ASP A 109 -52.73 -17.21 64.61
C ASP A 109 -52.39 -18.22 65.72
N ALA A 110 -51.42 -19.11 65.48
CA ALA A 110 -50.87 -20.01 66.49
C ALA A 110 -50.22 -19.24 67.64
N ALA A 111 -49.34 -18.29 67.34
CA ALA A 111 -48.65 -17.47 68.34
C ALA A 111 -49.66 -16.71 69.22
N LYS A 112 -50.67 -16.09 68.60
CA LYS A 112 -51.78 -15.44 69.33
C LYS A 112 -52.52 -16.41 70.26
N ALA A 113 -52.75 -17.65 69.83
CA ALA A 113 -53.43 -18.66 70.63
C ALA A 113 -52.56 -19.19 71.79
N GLU A 114 -51.24 -19.32 71.61
CA GLU A 114 -50.31 -19.67 72.69
C GLU A 114 -50.25 -18.56 73.75
N ARG A 115 -50.16 -17.28 73.34
CA ARG A 115 -50.23 -16.14 74.28
C ARG A 115 -51.51 -16.14 75.12
N LYS A 116 -52.66 -16.37 74.48
CA LYS A 116 -53.96 -16.48 75.18
C LYS A 116 -54.00 -17.61 76.22
N ARG A 117 -53.09 -18.58 76.14
CA ARG A 117 -52.94 -19.71 77.08
C ARG A 117 -51.80 -19.51 78.07
N GLY A 118 -51.15 -18.34 78.08
CA GLY A 118 -50.01 -18.03 78.94
C GLY A 118 -48.68 -18.65 78.48
N ASN A 119 -48.60 -19.19 77.26
CA ASN A 119 -47.40 -19.85 76.74
C ASN A 119 -46.56 -18.89 75.89
N GLU A 120 -45.88 -17.96 76.57
CA GLU A 120 -45.16 -16.86 75.93
C GLU A 120 -43.98 -17.36 75.09
N LEU A 121 -43.18 -18.31 75.63
CA LEU A 121 -42.04 -18.91 74.94
C LEU A 121 -42.44 -19.55 73.60
N ALA A 122 -43.61 -20.19 73.54
CA ALA A 122 -44.13 -20.76 72.31
C ALA A 122 -44.60 -19.71 71.30
N ALA A 123 -45.21 -18.62 71.77
CA ALA A 123 -45.62 -17.52 70.91
C ALA A 123 -44.41 -16.83 70.27
N GLU A 124 -43.40 -16.49 71.07
CA GLU A 124 -42.16 -15.85 70.62
C GLU A 124 -41.41 -16.73 69.62
N CYS A 125 -41.30 -18.03 69.87
CA CYS A 125 -40.67 -18.96 68.94
C CYS A 125 -41.35 -18.94 67.55
N LEU A 126 -42.68 -18.93 67.50
CA LEU A 126 -43.44 -18.91 66.25
C LEU A 126 -43.29 -17.58 65.50
N GLU A 127 -43.28 -16.46 66.22
CA GLU A 127 -43.11 -15.13 65.64
C GLU A 127 -41.71 -14.95 65.07
N ARG A 128 -40.69 -15.33 65.86
CA ARG A 128 -39.29 -15.32 65.43
C ARG A 128 -39.09 -16.08 64.12
N ILE A 129 -39.69 -17.27 63.97
CA ILE A 129 -39.62 -18.07 62.73
C ILE A 129 -40.27 -17.34 61.55
N VAL A 130 -41.39 -16.65 61.77
CA VAL A 130 -42.15 -15.94 60.72
C VAL A 130 -41.50 -14.60 60.31
N GLU A 131 -40.63 -14.06 61.15
CA GLU A 131 -39.95 -12.78 60.95
C GLU A 131 -38.59 -12.91 60.24
N VAL A 132 -38.05 -14.12 60.11
CA VAL A 132 -36.84 -14.37 59.32
C VAL A 132 -37.03 -13.86 57.88
N LYS A 133 -36.16 -12.97 57.42
CA LYS A 133 -36.20 -12.38 56.07
C LYS A 133 -35.50 -13.23 55.00
N GLY A 134 -34.53 -14.06 55.39
CA GLY A 134 -33.77 -14.95 54.52
C GLY A 134 -34.09 -16.44 54.73
N ALA A 135 -33.24 -17.32 54.19
CA ALA A 135 -33.43 -18.76 54.33
C ALA A 135 -33.42 -19.20 55.81
N ILE A 136 -34.48 -19.90 56.22
CA ILE A 136 -34.63 -20.48 57.55
C ILE A 136 -33.73 -21.73 57.63
N LYS A 137 -32.53 -21.53 58.17
CA LYS A 137 -31.56 -22.59 58.53
C LYS A 137 -31.99 -23.39 59.77
N ARG A 138 -31.36 -24.54 59.99
CA ARG A 138 -31.59 -25.43 61.15
C ARG A 138 -31.43 -24.71 62.50
N SER A 139 -30.47 -23.80 62.60
CA SER A 139 -30.23 -22.99 63.81
C SER A 139 -31.45 -22.18 64.25
N HIS A 140 -32.28 -21.69 63.32
CA HIS A 140 -33.48 -20.91 63.65
C HIS A 140 -34.62 -21.75 64.24
N ILE A 141 -34.56 -23.08 64.07
CA ILE A 141 -35.60 -24.02 64.46
C ILE A 141 -35.08 -25.13 65.39
N GLN A 142 -33.88 -24.97 65.96
CA GLN A 142 -33.25 -26.02 66.77
C GLN A 142 -33.94 -26.24 68.12
N ASP A 143 -34.57 -25.20 68.64
CA ASP A 143 -35.24 -25.14 69.94
C ASP A 143 -36.73 -25.50 69.87
N ILE A 144 -37.32 -25.72 68.68
CA ILE A 144 -38.76 -25.98 68.52
C ILE A 144 -39.25 -27.23 69.27
N HIS A 145 -38.34 -28.17 69.58
CA HIS A 145 -38.65 -29.39 70.32
C HIS A 145 -38.64 -29.17 71.84
N GLN A 146 -37.97 -28.11 72.31
CA GLN A 146 -37.88 -27.73 73.72
C GLN A 146 -39.01 -26.79 74.11
N VAL A 147 -39.61 -26.13 73.13
CA VAL A 147 -40.75 -25.23 73.29
C VAL A 147 -42.04 -26.06 73.41
N GLY A 148 -42.67 -26.03 74.59
CA GLY A 148 -43.87 -26.80 74.92
C GLY A 148 -45.14 -26.35 74.19
N PHE A 149 -45.22 -26.59 72.88
CA PHE A 149 -46.37 -26.15 72.06
C PHE A 149 -47.68 -26.84 72.43
N SER A 150 -48.75 -26.05 72.56
CA SER A 150 -50.09 -26.62 72.55
C SER A 150 -50.41 -27.23 71.17
N ARG A 151 -50.98 -28.44 71.14
CA ARG A 151 -51.20 -29.22 69.90
C ARG A 151 -49.91 -29.40 69.07
N TYR A 152 -48.82 -29.76 69.74
CA TYR A 152 -47.47 -29.95 69.21
C TYR A 152 -47.40 -30.51 67.76
N LYS A 153 -48.02 -31.68 67.48
CA LYS A 153 -48.00 -32.30 66.14
C LYS A 153 -48.51 -31.36 65.03
N GLN A 154 -49.56 -30.58 65.29
CA GLN A 154 -50.11 -29.64 64.33
C GLN A 154 -49.20 -28.43 64.11
N ARG A 155 -48.55 -27.95 65.18
CA ARG A 155 -47.63 -26.80 65.14
C ARG A 155 -46.34 -27.14 64.40
N ILE A 156 -45.71 -28.26 64.73
CA ILE A 156 -44.52 -28.76 64.02
C ILE A 156 -44.84 -29.00 62.54
N GLY A 157 -45.99 -29.58 62.22
CA GLY A 157 -46.43 -29.76 60.83
C GLY A 157 -46.61 -28.42 60.08
N ALA A 158 -47.13 -27.39 60.76
CA ALA A 158 -47.28 -26.06 60.19
C ALA A 158 -45.92 -25.36 59.99
N ILE A 159 -45.01 -25.46 60.97
CA ILE A 159 -43.64 -24.93 60.88
C ILE A 159 -42.92 -25.59 59.71
N ARG A 160 -42.95 -26.93 59.59
CA ARG A 160 -42.32 -27.65 58.47
C ARG A 160 -42.84 -27.18 57.11
N LYS A 161 -44.16 -27.07 56.94
CA LYS A 161 -44.76 -26.61 55.68
C LYS A 161 -44.43 -25.14 55.37
N TYR A 162 -44.40 -24.29 56.40
CA TYR A 162 -43.96 -22.90 56.26
C TYR A 162 -42.49 -22.81 55.83
N VAL A 163 -41.58 -23.48 56.54
CA VAL A 163 -40.14 -23.46 56.27
C VAL A 163 -39.82 -23.97 54.86
N ILE A 164 -40.46 -25.06 54.42
CA ILE A 164 -40.29 -25.57 53.05
C ILE A 164 -40.75 -24.54 52.02
N ALA A 165 -41.94 -23.95 52.20
CA ALA A 165 -42.46 -22.95 51.27
C ALA A 165 -41.62 -21.65 51.30
N HIS A 166 -41.22 -21.21 52.49
CA HIS A 166 -40.36 -20.04 52.71
C HIS A 166 -39.02 -20.23 52.02
N ASN A 167 -38.29 -21.32 52.31
CA ASN A 167 -36.96 -21.55 51.77
C ASN A 167 -36.97 -21.71 50.25
N LYS A 168 -38.03 -22.33 49.68
CA LYS A 168 -38.19 -22.39 48.22
C LYS A 168 -38.39 -21.01 47.60
N LEU A 169 -39.22 -20.17 48.22
CA LEU A 169 -39.51 -18.83 47.70
C LEU A 169 -38.40 -17.82 47.97
N CYS A 170 -37.72 -17.87 49.12
CA CYS A 170 -36.68 -16.91 49.50
C CYS A 170 -35.39 -17.06 48.66
N GLN A 171 -35.20 -18.22 48.04
CA GLN A 171 -34.14 -18.45 47.07
C GLN A 171 -34.45 -17.81 45.69
N HIS A 172 -35.64 -17.23 45.53
CA HIS A 172 -36.09 -16.61 44.30
C HIS A 172 -36.62 -15.20 44.59
N PRO A 173 -36.64 -14.31 43.59
CA PRO A 173 -37.17 -12.98 43.82
C PRO A 173 -38.66 -13.01 44.14
N ALA A 174 -39.10 -12.12 45.03
CA ALA A 174 -40.49 -11.98 45.44
C ALA A 174 -41.45 -11.67 44.26
N SER A 175 -40.93 -10.99 43.23
CA SER A 175 -41.66 -10.68 41.99
C SER A 175 -40.94 -11.28 40.79
N ALA A 176 -41.70 -11.81 39.84
CA ALA A 176 -41.16 -12.27 38.55
C ALA A 176 -40.49 -11.13 37.75
N ASN A 177 -40.79 -9.86 38.10
CA ASN A 177 -40.22 -8.68 37.46
C ASN A 177 -38.98 -8.12 38.17
N SER A 178 -38.61 -8.65 39.35
CA SER A 178 -37.41 -8.23 40.06
C SER A 178 -36.17 -8.46 39.20
N THR A 179 -35.27 -7.48 39.20
CA THR A 179 -33.99 -7.60 38.51
C THR A 179 -33.13 -8.63 39.24
N ILE A 180 -32.77 -9.72 38.57
CA ILE A 180 -31.87 -10.77 39.10
C ILE A 180 -30.42 -10.45 38.74
N VAL A 181 -30.21 -10.02 37.50
CA VAL A 181 -28.92 -9.53 37.01
C VAL A 181 -29.17 -8.28 36.20
N GLN A 182 -28.35 -7.26 36.43
CA GLN A 182 -28.24 -6.11 35.56
C GLN A 182 -26.98 -6.27 34.72
N GLU A 183 -27.13 -6.17 33.41
CA GLU A 183 -25.99 -5.95 32.52
C GLU A 183 -25.82 -4.46 32.30
N GLY A 184 -24.59 -3.95 32.28
CA GLY A 184 -24.34 -2.65 31.70
C GLY A 184 -23.12 -2.63 30.81
N ILE A 185 -23.12 -1.66 29.90
CA ILE A 185 -22.08 -1.45 28.90
C ILE A 185 -21.47 -0.07 29.12
N PHE A 186 -20.16 -0.02 28.98
CA PHE A 186 -19.37 1.21 28.98
C PHE A 186 -18.48 1.21 27.74
N LYS A 187 -18.61 2.23 26.90
CA LYS A 187 -17.89 2.35 25.61
C LYS A 187 -17.57 3.80 25.29
N ILE A 188 -16.38 4.03 24.76
CA ILE A 188 -16.07 5.27 24.03
C ILE A 188 -16.21 4.98 22.52
N PRO A 189 -17.10 5.68 21.79
CA PRO A 189 -17.28 5.47 20.35
C PRO A 189 -16.00 5.74 19.54
N HIS A 190 -15.77 4.94 18.47
CA HIS A 190 -14.57 5.02 17.61
C HIS A 190 -14.25 6.44 17.14
N ARG A 191 -15.27 7.25 16.80
CA ARG A 191 -15.10 8.63 16.29
C ARG A 191 -14.29 9.56 17.21
N TRP A 192 -14.17 9.23 18.49
CA TRP A 192 -13.40 10.01 19.44
C TRP A 192 -11.93 9.59 19.50
N ASN A 193 -11.47 8.68 18.63
CA ASN A 193 -10.08 8.23 18.50
C ASN A 193 -9.37 8.06 19.84
N VAL A 194 -10.05 7.40 20.80
CA VAL A 194 -9.43 6.95 22.04
C VAL A 194 -8.99 5.51 21.80
N THR A 195 -7.69 5.29 21.84
CA THR A 195 -7.03 4.05 21.47
C THR A 195 -6.72 3.20 22.69
N SER A 196 -6.35 1.94 22.45
CA SER A 196 -5.80 1.04 23.47
C SER A 196 -4.52 1.55 24.13
N ASP A 197 -3.82 2.47 23.48
CA ASP A 197 -2.60 3.09 24.01
C ASP A 197 -2.94 4.23 25.00
N ASP A 198 -4.10 4.89 24.82
CA ASP A 198 -4.61 5.92 25.75
C ASP A 198 -5.22 5.30 27.00
N ILE A 199 -6.09 4.30 26.81
CA ILE A 199 -6.78 3.56 27.86
C ILE A 199 -6.80 2.08 27.49
N SER A 200 -6.05 1.28 28.24
CA SER A 200 -6.01 -0.16 28.05
C SER A 200 -7.32 -0.85 28.47
N LEU A 201 -7.59 -2.03 27.91
CA LEU A 201 -8.77 -2.81 28.29
C LEU A 201 -8.82 -3.17 29.78
N ARG A 202 -7.65 -3.32 30.41
CA ARG A 202 -7.55 -3.54 31.86
C ARG A 202 -8.02 -2.31 32.65
N GLU A 203 -7.64 -1.10 32.22
CA GLU A 203 -8.08 0.14 32.86
C GLU A 203 -9.60 0.34 32.74
N TYR A 204 -10.19 0.00 31.58
CA TYR A 204 -11.65 -0.05 31.42
C TYR A 204 -12.33 -0.97 32.44
N ILE A 205 -11.81 -2.19 32.61
CA ILE A 205 -12.34 -3.17 33.57
C ILE A 205 -12.21 -2.65 35.00
N LEU A 206 -11.03 -2.12 35.36
CA LEU A 206 -10.76 -1.61 36.71
C LEU A 206 -11.64 -0.40 37.04
N ALA A 207 -11.77 0.57 36.14
CA ALA A 207 -12.64 1.72 36.33
C ALA A 207 -14.11 1.29 36.53
N THR A 208 -14.57 0.31 35.74
CA THR A 208 -15.92 -0.27 35.88
C THR A 208 -16.08 -0.98 37.22
N LYS A 209 -15.09 -1.77 37.65
CA LYS A 209 -15.06 -2.44 38.96
C LYS A 209 -15.16 -1.41 40.08
N THR A 210 -14.30 -0.40 40.07
CA THR A 210 -14.26 0.66 41.09
C THR A 210 -15.58 1.41 41.16
N PHE A 211 -16.20 1.72 40.03
CA PHE A 211 -17.55 2.32 40.00
C PHE A 211 -18.58 1.45 40.71
N LEU A 212 -18.60 0.15 40.39
CA LEU A 212 -19.56 -0.80 40.95
C LEU A 212 -19.35 -1.02 42.44
N GLU A 213 -18.11 -1.20 42.89
CA GLU A 213 -17.79 -1.39 44.31
C GLU A 213 -18.06 -0.14 45.15
N THR A 214 -17.81 1.04 44.60
CA THR A 214 -18.03 2.32 45.31
C THR A 214 -19.53 2.55 45.57
N HIS A 215 -20.38 2.27 44.57
CA HIS A 215 -21.80 2.63 44.64
C HIS A 215 -22.71 1.46 45.02
N PHE A 216 -22.28 0.22 44.75
CA PHE A 216 -23.05 -1.01 44.97
C PHE A 216 -22.25 -2.09 45.73
N PRO A 217 -21.62 -1.75 46.89
CA PRO A 217 -20.76 -2.70 47.61
C PRO A 217 -21.49 -3.98 48.04
N ASP A 218 -22.78 -3.87 48.34
CA ASP A 218 -23.61 -4.99 48.77
C ASP A 218 -24.17 -5.82 47.61
N HIS A 219 -23.91 -5.43 46.35
CA HIS A 219 -24.37 -6.17 45.18
C HIS A 219 -23.18 -6.83 44.48
N PRO A 220 -23.03 -8.16 44.58
CA PRO A 220 -21.89 -8.84 44.01
C PRO A 220 -21.75 -8.60 42.50
N ILE A 221 -20.54 -8.23 42.07
CA ILE A 221 -20.15 -8.20 40.66
C ILE A 221 -20.01 -9.65 40.21
N LYS A 222 -20.90 -10.11 39.33
CA LYS A 222 -20.89 -11.48 38.81
C LYS A 222 -19.79 -11.69 37.78
N ALA A 223 -19.56 -10.70 36.91
CA ALA A 223 -18.45 -10.65 35.98
C ALA A 223 -18.30 -9.24 35.38
N ILE A 224 -17.11 -8.91 34.89
CA ILE A 224 -16.87 -7.82 33.94
C ILE A 224 -16.10 -8.40 32.77
N VAL A 225 -16.59 -8.21 31.55
CA VAL A 225 -15.96 -8.69 30.32
C VAL A 225 -15.51 -7.48 29.53
N GLY A 226 -14.23 -7.45 29.15
CA GLY A 226 -13.66 -6.47 28.25
C GLY A 226 -13.51 -7.05 26.85
N HIS A 227 -13.88 -6.25 25.84
CA HIS A 227 -13.78 -6.59 24.42
C HIS A 227 -12.78 -5.71 23.69
N ASP A 228 -11.91 -6.35 22.91
CA ASP A 228 -10.93 -5.74 22.00
C ASP A 228 -11.02 -6.30 20.57
N ASP A 229 -12.07 -7.08 20.29
CA ASP A 229 -12.24 -7.83 19.04
C ASP A 229 -13.40 -7.33 18.17
N GLU A 230 -14.17 -6.34 18.61
CA GLU A 230 -15.23 -5.70 17.81
C GLU A 230 -14.68 -4.55 16.94
N ARG A 231 -13.47 -4.76 16.37
CA ARG A 231 -12.72 -3.80 15.55
C ARG A 231 -11.84 -4.53 14.52
N ASN A 232 -11.34 -3.79 13.54
CA ASN A 232 -10.34 -4.29 12.60
C ASN A 232 -8.95 -4.38 13.26
N GLU A 233 -8.06 -5.24 12.75
CA GLU A 233 -6.69 -5.42 13.29
C GLU A 233 -5.91 -4.10 13.36
N ASN A 234 -6.04 -3.27 12.33
CA ASN A 234 -5.33 -2.00 12.19
C ASN A 234 -5.94 -0.86 13.01
N GLU A 235 -7.10 -1.05 13.65
CA GLU A 235 -7.78 0.00 14.42
C GLU A 235 -7.55 -0.21 15.90
N LYS A 236 -6.93 0.72 16.63
CA LYS A 236 -6.75 0.57 18.09
C LYS A 236 -7.91 1.08 18.94
N THR A 237 -9.03 1.45 18.33
CA THR A 237 -10.18 2.12 19.00
C THR A 237 -11.34 1.14 19.20
N GLY A 238 -12.32 1.49 20.05
CA GLY A 238 -13.55 0.70 20.20
C GLY A 238 -13.58 -0.31 21.34
N LEU A 239 -12.54 -0.30 22.19
CA LEU A 239 -12.55 -1.00 23.46
C LEU A 239 -13.81 -0.68 24.26
N HIS A 240 -14.38 -1.69 24.90
CA HIS A 240 -15.55 -1.52 25.76
C HIS A 240 -15.67 -2.68 26.75
N THR A 241 -16.50 -2.47 27.77
CA THR A 241 -16.77 -3.47 28.79
C THR A 241 -18.26 -3.71 28.97
N HIS A 242 -18.60 -4.97 29.23
CA HIS A 242 -19.89 -5.39 29.77
C HIS A 242 -19.71 -5.83 31.22
N TYR A 243 -20.50 -5.30 32.14
CA TYR A 243 -20.54 -5.80 33.53
C TYR A 243 -21.87 -6.49 33.80
N PHE A 244 -21.84 -7.49 34.67
CA PHE A 244 -23.00 -8.21 35.17
C PHE A 244 -23.06 -8.04 36.69
N LEU A 245 -23.99 -7.24 37.18
CA LEU A 245 -24.17 -6.96 38.60
C LEU A 245 -25.36 -7.76 39.14
N SER A 246 -25.20 -8.37 40.32
CA SER A 246 -26.31 -9.05 40.97
C SER A 246 -27.38 -8.06 41.40
N GLY A 247 -28.64 -8.38 41.09
CA GLY A 247 -29.78 -7.65 41.63
C GLY A 247 -30.04 -7.95 43.10
N GLN A 248 -29.43 -9.02 43.63
CA GLN A 248 -29.55 -9.45 45.02
C GLN A 248 -28.49 -8.77 45.87
N ASN A 249 -28.91 -8.23 47.02
CA ASN A 249 -28.03 -7.71 48.04
C ASN A 249 -27.47 -8.88 48.88
N SER A 250 -26.15 -8.95 49.05
CA SER A 250 -25.46 -10.03 49.78
C SER A 250 -25.75 -10.02 51.27
N ASN A 251 -26.01 -8.84 51.86
CA ASN A 251 -26.27 -8.67 53.28
C ASN A 251 -27.71 -9.02 53.65
N THR A 252 -28.68 -8.59 52.83
CA THR A 252 -30.12 -8.77 53.12
C THR A 252 -30.73 -9.98 52.42
N GLY A 253 -30.12 -10.44 51.32
CA GLY A 253 -30.69 -11.45 50.44
C GLY A 253 -31.84 -10.94 49.56
N GLU A 254 -32.21 -9.66 49.65
CA GLU A 254 -33.32 -9.08 48.89
C GLU A 254 -32.89 -8.64 47.48
N TYR A 255 -33.82 -8.68 46.52
CA TYR A 255 -33.60 -8.17 45.16
C TYR A 255 -33.97 -6.68 45.09
N ASP A 256 -33.07 -5.81 45.54
CA ASP A 256 -33.32 -4.39 45.77
C ASP A 256 -32.40 -3.41 45.04
N LEU A 257 -31.62 -3.88 44.06
CA LEU A 257 -30.71 -3.05 43.26
C LEU A 257 -31.33 -1.74 42.75
N ARG A 258 -32.59 -1.76 42.28
CA ARG A 258 -33.29 -0.54 41.82
C ARG A 258 -33.43 0.51 42.92
N LYS A 259 -33.72 0.08 44.16
CA LYS A 259 -33.79 1.00 45.32
C LYS A 259 -32.41 1.57 45.60
N ARG A 260 -31.37 0.72 45.61
CA ARG A 260 -30.00 1.18 45.81
C ARG A 260 -29.57 2.19 44.76
N GLN A 261 -29.92 1.98 43.48
CA GLN A 261 -29.63 2.94 42.41
C GLN A 261 -30.27 4.32 42.64
N ILE A 262 -31.52 4.35 43.10
CA ILE A 262 -32.21 5.60 43.44
C ILE A 262 -31.49 6.30 44.60
N LEU A 263 -31.11 5.54 45.65
CA LEU A 263 -30.36 6.08 46.78
C LEU A 263 -29.00 6.65 46.34
N VAL A 264 -28.26 5.95 45.49
CA VAL A 264 -26.98 6.41 44.94
C VAL A 264 -27.14 7.71 44.14
N VAL A 265 -28.21 7.84 43.34
CA VAL A 265 -28.51 9.09 42.64
C VAL A 265 -28.83 10.21 43.63
N ASN A 266 -29.63 9.96 44.66
CA ASN A 266 -29.94 10.96 45.68
C ASN A 266 -28.70 11.39 46.51
N GLU A 267 -27.80 10.44 46.82
CA GLU A 267 -26.51 10.71 47.46
C GLU A 267 -25.64 11.63 46.58
N TYR A 268 -25.65 11.40 45.26
CA TYR A 268 -24.96 12.26 44.31
C TYR A 268 -25.58 13.65 44.19
N LEU A 269 -26.91 13.76 44.15
CA LEU A 269 -27.61 15.04 44.14
C LEU A 269 -27.33 15.86 45.40
N ALA A 270 -27.35 15.24 46.58
CA ALA A 270 -26.98 15.89 47.84
C ALA A 270 -25.53 16.40 47.81
N LYS A 271 -24.57 15.60 47.32
CA LYS A 271 -23.18 16.05 47.15
C LYS A 271 -23.01 17.22 46.17
N LYS A 272 -23.99 17.46 45.30
CA LYS A 272 -24.03 18.59 44.36
C LYS A 272 -24.84 19.78 44.87
N GLY A 273 -25.43 19.71 46.07
CA GLY A 273 -26.30 20.75 46.62
C GLY A 273 -27.65 20.86 45.89
N LEU A 274 -28.14 19.73 45.37
CA LEU A 274 -29.40 19.63 44.62
C LEU A 274 -30.43 18.81 45.40
N GLU A 275 -30.58 19.06 46.70
CA GLU A 275 -31.49 18.32 47.57
C GLU A 275 -32.96 18.42 47.11
N GLY A 276 -33.34 19.55 46.51
CA GLY A 276 -34.68 19.76 45.95
C GLY A 276 -35.04 18.85 44.76
N GLU A 277 -34.06 18.20 44.14
CA GLU A 277 -34.25 17.30 42.98
C GLU A 277 -34.27 15.81 43.38
N GLN A 278 -34.20 15.51 44.69
CA GLN A 278 -34.16 14.13 45.15
C GLN A 278 -35.41 13.34 44.76
N LEU A 279 -35.17 12.11 44.33
CA LEU A 279 -36.20 11.17 43.93
C LEU A 279 -36.79 10.48 45.18
N PRO A 280 -38.06 10.06 45.14
CA PRO A 280 -38.63 9.30 46.25
C PRO A 280 -37.87 7.98 46.41
N THR A 281 -37.56 7.60 47.64
CA THR A 281 -36.74 6.42 47.96
C THR A 281 -37.48 5.09 47.77
N ASN A 282 -38.77 5.14 47.41
CA ASN A 282 -39.50 3.97 46.97
C ASN A 282 -39.05 3.56 45.56
N LYS A 283 -39.26 2.29 45.18
CA LYS A 283 -38.82 1.79 43.86
C LYS A 283 -39.70 2.29 42.70
N ASP A 284 -40.81 2.96 43.01
CA ASP A 284 -41.90 3.28 42.10
C ASP A 284 -41.84 4.75 41.67
N LEU A 285 -41.09 5.01 40.61
CA LEU A 285 -40.95 6.34 40.04
C LEU A 285 -42.04 6.62 39.00
N THR A 286 -42.59 7.83 38.98
CA THR A 286 -43.42 8.31 37.87
C THR A 286 -42.61 8.38 36.57
N ARG A 287 -43.28 8.61 35.43
CA ARG A 287 -42.60 8.77 34.14
C ARG A 287 -41.60 9.93 34.15
N GLN A 288 -41.96 11.07 34.77
CA GLN A 288 -41.11 12.24 34.89
C GLN A 288 -39.90 11.96 35.80
N GLN A 289 -40.14 11.37 36.97
CA GLN A 289 -39.08 10.95 37.89
C GLN A 289 -38.15 9.90 37.28
N SER A 290 -38.67 8.99 36.46
CA SER A 290 -37.86 8.00 35.75
C SER A 290 -36.94 8.64 34.71
N ARG A 291 -37.38 9.74 34.06
CA ARG A 291 -36.52 10.52 33.14
C ARG A 291 -35.44 11.28 33.91
N ALA A 292 -35.81 11.93 35.02
CA ALA A 292 -34.86 12.61 35.90
C ALA A 292 -33.80 11.64 36.44
N PHE A 293 -34.24 10.48 36.95
CA PHE A 293 -33.36 9.38 37.35
C PHE A 293 -32.37 9.03 36.23
N GLY A 294 -32.85 8.83 35.00
CA GLY A 294 -32.00 8.50 33.87
C GLY A 294 -30.95 9.57 33.59
N HIS A 295 -31.34 10.85 33.62
CA HIS A 295 -30.42 11.98 33.45
C HIS A 295 -29.35 12.03 34.53
N HIS A 296 -29.74 12.05 35.81
CA HIS A 296 -28.78 12.14 36.92
C HIS A 296 -27.90 10.89 37.02
N TRP A 297 -28.43 9.71 36.67
CA TRP A 297 -27.64 8.49 36.57
C TRP A 297 -26.51 8.63 35.54
N GLN A 298 -26.81 9.17 34.35
CA GLN A 298 -25.79 9.40 33.32
C GLN A 298 -24.76 10.42 33.79
N CYS A 299 -25.19 11.52 34.43
CA CYS A 299 -24.29 12.52 35.01
C CYS A 299 -23.36 11.92 36.07
N LEU A 300 -23.90 11.07 36.95
CA LEU A 300 -23.13 10.36 37.97
C LEU A 300 -22.05 9.47 37.34
N VAL A 301 -22.41 8.66 36.34
CA VAL A 301 -21.47 7.78 35.64
C VAL A 301 -20.38 8.59 34.93
N GLN A 302 -20.78 9.61 34.17
CA GLN A 302 -19.83 10.45 33.42
C GLN A 302 -18.86 11.18 34.34
N ASN A 303 -19.36 11.79 35.43
CA ASN A 303 -18.51 12.49 36.39
C ASN A 303 -17.55 11.55 37.10
N PHE A 304 -18.01 10.37 37.50
CA PHE A 304 -17.14 9.35 38.09
C PHE A 304 -16.02 8.96 37.12
N MET A 305 -16.36 8.69 35.86
CA MET A 305 -15.42 8.23 34.85
C MET A 305 -14.45 9.33 34.42
N ASN A 306 -14.90 10.58 34.37
CA ASN A 306 -14.03 11.75 34.21
C ASN A 306 -12.96 11.80 35.30
N ILE A 307 -13.36 11.67 36.56
CA ILE A 307 -12.43 11.76 37.69
C ILE A 307 -11.47 10.56 37.72
N GLN A 308 -12.00 9.35 37.56
CA GLN A 308 -11.26 8.11 37.86
C GLN A 308 -10.48 7.54 36.67
N LEU A 309 -10.87 7.88 35.43
CA LEU A 309 -10.30 7.27 34.22
C LEU A 309 -9.83 8.30 33.19
N LEU A 310 -10.65 9.30 32.87
CA LEU A 310 -10.43 10.14 31.68
C LEU A 310 -9.51 11.34 31.97
N ASN A 311 -9.79 12.13 33.00
CA ASN A 311 -9.03 13.36 33.29
C ASN A 311 -7.54 13.07 33.56
N PRO A 312 -7.14 12.00 34.28
CA PRO A 312 -5.74 11.64 34.46
C PRO A 312 -5.01 11.32 33.14
N LYS A 313 -5.76 11.05 32.06
CA LYS A 313 -5.27 10.74 30.72
C LYS A 313 -5.41 11.92 29.74
N GLY A 314 -5.76 13.12 30.25
CA GLY A 314 -5.98 14.29 29.40
C GLY A 314 -7.27 14.22 28.56
N LEU A 315 -8.21 13.35 28.91
CA LEU A 315 -9.51 13.19 28.25
C LEU A 315 -10.63 13.73 29.14
N HIS A 316 -11.69 14.27 28.55
CA HIS A 316 -12.87 14.73 29.30
C HIS A 316 -14.17 14.38 28.57
N ALA A 317 -15.06 13.60 29.20
CA ALA A 317 -16.36 13.28 28.62
C ALA A 317 -17.40 14.34 28.98
N GLU A 318 -18.10 14.83 27.96
CA GLU A 318 -19.24 15.74 28.08
C GLU A 318 -20.46 15.16 27.36
N PHE A 319 -21.65 15.67 27.67
CA PHE A 319 -22.84 15.36 26.88
C PHE A 319 -22.83 16.19 25.59
N SER A 320 -23.41 15.65 24.53
CA SER A 320 -23.65 16.43 23.30
C SER A 320 -24.52 17.65 23.63
N ASP A 321 -24.07 18.82 23.20
CA ASP A 321 -24.82 20.06 23.34
C ASP A 321 -25.95 20.16 22.30
N GLU A 322 -26.77 21.21 22.40
CA GLU A 322 -27.89 21.41 21.47
C GLU A 322 -27.44 21.68 20.02
N THR A 323 -26.24 22.21 19.83
CA THR A 323 -25.67 22.46 18.49
C THR A 323 -25.28 21.15 17.83
N GLU A 324 -24.56 20.28 18.55
CA GLU A 324 -24.20 18.94 18.10
C GLU A 324 -25.45 18.10 17.83
N LYS A 325 -26.47 18.20 18.70
CA LYS A 325 -27.73 17.46 18.50
C LYS A 325 -28.47 17.88 17.23
N LYS A 326 -28.40 19.14 16.82
CA LYS A 326 -29.07 19.63 15.60
C LYS A 326 -28.33 19.22 14.31
N ASN A 327 -27.06 18.83 14.41
CA ASN A 327 -26.29 18.37 13.25
C ASN A 327 -26.93 17.14 12.59
N GLU A 328 -27.01 17.15 11.26
CA GLU A 328 -27.51 16.03 10.46
C GLU A 328 -26.78 14.71 10.77
N GLN A 329 -25.47 14.76 10.98
CA GLN A 329 -24.67 13.59 11.32
C GLN A 329 -25.14 12.95 12.64
N TYR A 330 -25.46 13.79 13.65
CA TYR A 330 -25.99 13.31 14.93
C TYR A 330 -27.39 12.72 14.76
N GLN A 331 -28.26 13.39 14.00
CA GLN A 331 -29.60 12.89 13.69
C GLN A 331 -29.56 11.56 12.93
N TYR A 332 -28.62 11.42 11.99
CA TYR A 332 -28.37 10.20 11.27
C TYR A 332 -27.90 9.07 12.20
N MET A 333 -26.96 9.34 13.12
CA MET A 333 -26.57 8.37 14.15
C MET A 333 -27.75 7.91 15.00
N ILE A 334 -28.68 8.82 15.37
CA ILE A 334 -29.90 8.45 16.10
C ILE A 334 -30.79 7.54 15.26
N ARG A 335 -30.97 7.83 13.96
CA ARG A 335 -31.75 6.97 13.04
C ARG A 335 -31.12 5.57 12.95
N GLN A 336 -29.81 5.50 12.75
CA GLN A 336 -29.05 4.24 12.73
C GLN A 336 -29.16 3.46 14.05
N GLY A 337 -29.15 4.14 15.20
CA GLY A 337 -29.32 3.52 16.51
C GLY A 337 -30.66 2.79 16.70
N LYS A 338 -31.70 3.16 15.95
CA LYS A 338 -33.03 2.53 15.97
C LYS A 338 -33.10 1.26 15.10
N LEU A 339 -32.17 1.08 14.16
CA LEU A 339 -32.14 -0.08 13.28
C LEU A 339 -31.58 -1.33 14.01
N PRO A 340 -31.95 -2.55 13.57
CA PRO A 340 -31.26 -3.78 13.94
C PRO A 340 -29.75 -3.68 13.67
N LYS A 341 -28.89 -4.27 14.52
CA LYS A 341 -27.41 -4.11 14.43
C LYS A 341 -26.84 -4.47 13.05
N SER A 342 -27.36 -5.50 12.40
CA SER A 342 -26.97 -5.95 11.05
C SER A 342 -27.37 -4.98 9.92
N GLN A 343 -28.25 -4.01 10.19
CA GLN A 343 -28.70 -3.00 9.24
C GLN A 343 -28.10 -1.62 9.57
N ARG A 344 -27.15 -1.54 10.51
CA ARG A 344 -26.53 -0.27 10.89
C ARG A 344 -25.29 -0.04 10.07
N ASP A 345 -25.16 1.16 9.53
CA ASP A 345 -24.06 1.54 8.64
C ASP A 345 -22.69 1.53 9.36
N PHE A 346 -22.69 1.71 10.69
CA PHE A 346 -21.46 1.71 11.51
C PHE A 346 -21.26 0.44 12.33
N SER A 347 -21.88 -0.68 11.93
CA SER A 347 -21.61 -1.99 12.54
C SER A 347 -20.24 -2.51 12.10
N TYR A 348 -19.64 -3.44 12.86
CA TYR A 348 -18.37 -4.08 12.47
C TYR A 348 -18.46 -4.68 11.05
N GLN A 349 -19.57 -5.36 10.75
CA GLN A 349 -19.81 -5.99 9.44
C GLN A 349 -19.88 -4.97 8.31
N THR A 350 -20.66 -3.89 8.49
CA THR A 350 -20.78 -2.88 7.44
C THR A 350 -19.45 -2.16 7.21
N ARG A 351 -18.69 -1.87 8.27
CA ARG A 351 -17.34 -1.28 8.14
C ARG A 351 -16.37 -2.21 7.42
N LEU A 352 -16.48 -3.52 7.62
CA LEU A 352 -15.68 -4.51 6.89
C LEU A 352 -16.05 -4.50 5.40
N ILE A 353 -17.35 -4.47 5.08
CA ILE A 353 -17.85 -4.38 3.70
C ILE A 353 -17.37 -3.08 3.03
N ASP A 354 -17.50 -1.94 3.71
CA ASP A 354 -17.06 -0.65 3.18
C ASP A 354 -15.56 -0.62 2.89
N LYS A 355 -14.74 -1.20 3.79
CA LYS A 355 -13.30 -1.32 3.58
C LYS A 355 -12.97 -2.22 2.38
N LEU A 356 -13.62 -3.39 2.28
CA LEU A 356 -13.43 -4.30 1.14
C LEU A 356 -13.84 -3.64 -0.18
N ASN A 357 -14.93 -2.87 -0.19
CA ASN A 357 -15.36 -2.12 -1.37
C ASN A 357 -14.33 -1.05 -1.76
N LEU A 358 -13.75 -0.35 -0.79
CA LEU A 358 -12.69 0.63 -1.04
C LEU A 358 -11.43 -0.05 -1.61
N GLU A 359 -11.02 -1.18 -1.06
CA GLU A 359 -9.88 -1.97 -1.54
C GLU A 359 -10.11 -2.50 -2.96
N ILE A 360 -11.32 -3.00 -3.24
CA ILE A 360 -11.74 -3.37 -4.61
C ILE A 360 -11.67 -2.17 -5.55
N GLN A 361 -12.05 -0.98 -5.11
CA GLN A 361 -12.01 0.23 -5.93
C GLN A 361 -10.57 0.66 -6.23
N VAL A 362 -9.67 0.61 -5.24
CA VAL A 362 -8.24 0.88 -5.43
C VAL A 362 -7.64 -0.11 -6.43
N LEU A 363 -7.86 -1.41 -6.22
CA LEU A 363 -7.37 -2.47 -7.12
C LEU A 363 -7.93 -2.33 -8.55
N LYS A 364 -9.17 -1.85 -8.71
CA LYS A 364 -9.74 -1.56 -10.03
C LYS A 364 -9.02 -0.41 -10.71
N ASN A 365 -8.76 0.68 -10.00
CA ASN A 365 -8.04 1.83 -10.54
C ASN A 365 -6.59 1.47 -10.91
N GLU A 366 -5.92 0.66 -10.08
CA GLU A 366 -4.57 0.14 -10.37
C GLU A 366 -4.57 -0.72 -11.65
N ARG A 367 -5.53 -1.64 -11.78
CA ARG A 367 -5.69 -2.46 -12.99
C ARG A 367 -5.96 -1.61 -14.24
N GLU A 368 -6.81 -0.58 -14.13
CA GLU A 368 -7.05 0.34 -15.25
C GLU A 368 -5.76 1.06 -15.66
N ASN A 369 -4.98 1.55 -14.69
CA ASN A 369 -3.70 2.20 -14.97
C ASN A 369 -2.71 1.23 -15.63
N GLU A 370 -2.56 0.01 -15.11
CA GLU A 370 -1.72 -1.04 -15.74
C GLU A 370 -2.18 -1.36 -17.17
N SER A 371 -3.50 -1.44 -17.40
CA SER A 371 -4.05 -1.66 -18.74
C SER A 371 -3.72 -0.51 -19.70
N THR A 372 -3.75 0.75 -19.23
CA THR A 372 -3.36 1.89 -20.08
C THR A 372 -1.87 1.88 -20.41
N GLN A 373 -1.01 1.49 -19.46
CA GLN A 373 0.43 1.34 -19.71
C GLN A 373 0.72 0.22 -20.70
N LEU A 374 0.06 -0.93 -20.57
CA LEU A 374 0.19 -2.03 -21.53
C LEU A 374 -0.22 -1.63 -22.94
N ASN A 375 -1.32 -0.87 -23.08
CA ASN A 375 -1.75 -0.35 -24.37
C ASN A 375 -0.71 0.61 -24.97
N ALA A 376 -0.14 1.51 -24.16
CA ALA A 376 0.90 2.42 -24.62
C ALA A 376 2.16 1.67 -25.09
N ILE A 377 2.59 0.65 -24.33
CA ILE A 377 3.71 -0.21 -24.73
C ILE A 377 3.39 -0.95 -26.04
N SER A 378 2.18 -1.49 -26.18
CA SER A 378 1.75 -2.15 -27.41
C SER A 378 1.85 -1.22 -28.62
N THR A 379 1.39 0.03 -28.50
CA THR A 379 1.51 1.03 -29.58
C THR A 379 2.97 1.32 -29.91
N THR A 380 3.84 1.49 -28.91
CA THR A 380 5.28 1.71 -29.17
C THR A 380 5.96 0.52 -29.85
N LEU A 381 5.55 -0.71 -29.53
CA LEU A 381 6.06 -1.92 -30.19
C LEU A 381 5.63 -1.99 -31.65
N GLU A 382 4.39 -1.61 -31.96
CA GLU A 382 3.90 -1.52 -33.34
C GLU A 382 4.70 -0.48 -34.15
N GLU A 383 4.92 0.71 -33.58
CA GLU A 383 5.73 1.77 -34.22
C GLU A 383 7.18 1.33 -34.44
N LEU A 384 7.80 0.67 -33.46
CA LEU A 384 9.15 0.12 -33.59
C LEU A 384 9.21 -0.97 -34.67
N ALA A 385 8.21 -1.85 -34.73
CA ALA A 385 8.15 -2.91 -35.74
C ALA A 385 8.05 -2.34 -37.16
N GLU A 386 7.24 -1.31 -37.38
CA GLU A 386 7.14 -0.63 -38.67
C GLU A 386 8.44 0.12 -39.03
N ASN A 387 9.06 0.80 -38.07
CA ASN A 387 10.37 1.43 -38.29
C ASN A 387 11.46 0.41 -38.65
N LEU A 388 11.45 -0.77 -38.02
CA LEU A 388 12.40 -1.84 -38.29
C LEU A 388 12.22 -2.39 -39.72
N LYS A 389 10.96 -2.56 -40.17
CA LYS A 389 10.66 -2.91 -41.57
C LYS A 389 11.18 -1.85 -42.54
N ALA A 390 10.93 -0.57 -42.27
CA ALA A 390 11.41 0.52 -43.12
C ALA A 390 12.94 0.55 -43.21
N LYS A 391 13.65 0.34 -42.09
CA LYS A 391 15.12 0.26 -42.06
C LYS A 391 15.66 -0.97 -42.77
N ALA A 392 14.98 -2.11 -42.68
CA ALA A 392 15.35 -3.30 -43.43
C ALA A 392 15.25 -3.06 -44.96
N PHE A 393 14.20 -2.36 -45.40
CA PHE A 393 14.05 -1.98 -46.81
C PHE A 393 15.11 -0.99 -47.29
N GLU A 394 15.45 0.02 -46.47
CA GLU A 394 16.57 0.93 -46.78
C GLU A 394 17.90 0.19 -46.91
N LEU A 395 18.19 -0.79 -46.03
CA LEU A 395 19.39 -1.61 -46.10
C LEU A 395 19.46 -2.43 -47.40
N GLU A 396 18.36 -3.03 -47.81
CA GLU A 396 18.27 -3.80 -49.06
C GLU A 396 18.54 -2.91 -50.28
N GLN A 397 18.02 -1.68 -50.30
CA GLN A 397 18.33 -0.70 -51.35
C GLN A 397 19.81 -0.33 -51.38
N LEU A 398 20.41 -0.11 -50.21
CA LEU A 398 21.82 0.27 -50.08
C LEU A 398 22.75 -0.86 -50.53
N GLU A 399 22.40 -2.12 -50.23
CA GLU A 399 23.12 -3.29 -50.74
C GLU A 399 23.04 -3.40 -52.26
N SER A 400 21.86 -3.13 -52.85
CA SER A 400 21.70 -3.11 -54.30
C SER A 400 22.56 -2.03 -54.96
N GLN A 401 22.56 -0.80 -54.42
CA GLN A 401 23.41 0.30 -54.91
C GLN A 401 24.90 -0.02 -54.79
N LYS A 402 25.31 -0.62 -53.67
CA LYS A 402 26.70 -1.07 -53.47
C LYS A 402 27.09 -2.09 -54.55
N HIS A 403 26.19 -3.00 -54.90
CA HIS A 403 26.45 -4.00 -55.94
C HIS A 403 26.61 -3.37 -57.33
N GLN A 404 25.76 -2.39 -57.67
CA GLN A 404 25.89 -1.62 -58.92
C GLN A 404 27.22 -0.87 -59.00
N LEU A 405 27.57 -0.11 -57.96
CA LEU A 405 28.85 0.62 -57.90
C LEU A 405 30.05 -0.32 -58.02
N HIS A 406 29.96 -1.53 -57.46
CA HIS A 406 31.03 -2.52 -57.58
C HIS A 406 31.19 -3.00 -59.04
N GLN A 407 30.10 -3.22 -59.75
CA GLN A 407 30.13 -3.57 -61.17
C GLN A 407 30.72 -2.42 -62.02
N GLU A 408 30.29 -1.18 -61.78
CA GLU A 408 30.84 0.00 -62.47
C GLU A 408 32.35 0.15 -62.22
N LEU A 409 32.80 -0.09 -60.98
CA LEU A 409 34.22 -0.05 -60.64
C LEU A 409 35.01 -1.13 -61.39
N GLN A 410 34.47 -2.34 -61.53
CA GLN A 410 35.10 -3.41 -62.32
C GLN A 410 35.18 -3.04 -63.80
N GLU A 411 34.12 -2.49 -64.38
CA GLU A 411 34.14 -2.02 -65.76
C GLU A 411 35.17 -0.91 -65.98
N ALA A 412 35.25 0.06 -65.06
CA ALA A 412 36.24 1.12 -65.12
C ALA A 412 37.68 0.58 -65.02
N ALA A 413 37.92 -0.41 -64.16
CA ALA A 413 39.22 -1.08 -64.06
C ALA A 413 39.60 -1.79 -65.37
N HIS A 414 38.65 -2.50 -66.01
CA HIS A 414 38.89 -3.12 -67.32
C HIS A 414 39.20 -2.09 -68.41
N ARG A 415 38.50 -0.95 -68.43
CA ARG A 415 38.79 0.15 -69.37
C ARG A 415 40.17 0.76 -69.14
N TYR A 416 40.58 0.90 -67.89
CA TYR A 416 41.91 1.43 -67.55
C TYR A 416 43.01 0.53 -68.10
N ILE A 417 42.93 -0.79 -67.86
CA ILE A 417 43.90 -1.77 -68.37
C ILE A 417 43.99 -1.69 -69.91
N TYR A 418 42.86 -1.63 -70.60
CA TYR A 418 42.84 -1.51 -72.06
C TYR A 418 43.52 -0.22 -72.57
N LEU A 419 43.31 0.90 -71.89
CA LEU A 419 43.95 2.17 -72.25
C LEU A 419 45.47 2.13 -72.00
N GLU A 420 45.91 1.46 -70.94
CA GLU A 420 47.33 1.26 -70.63
C GLU A 420 48.02 0.46 -71.74
N GLU A 421 47.42 -0.65 -72.19
CA GLU A 421 47.92 -1.43 -73.34
C GLU A 421 47.99 -0.59 -74.64
N CYS A 422 46.95 0.22 -74.90
CA CYS A 422 46.95 1.12 -76.07
C CYS A 422 48.07 2.17 -75.99
N PHE A 423 48.37 2.66 -74.79
CA PHE A 423 49.43 3.65 -74.56
C PHE A 423 50.80 3.04 -74.84
N GLU A 424 51.07 1.83 -74.34
CA GLU A 424 52.30 1.09 -74.61
C GLU A 424 52.52 0.84 -76.11
N GLU A 425 51.46 0.47 -76.85
CA GLU A 425 51.54 0.26 -78.30
C GLU A 425 51.91 1.55 -79.05
N LYS A 426 51.36 2.70 -78.61
CA LYS A 426 51.66 4.01 -79.20
C LYS A 426 53.07 4.47 -78.89
N ASP A 427 53.55 4.22 -77.67
CA ASP A 427 54.92 4.54 -77.25
C ASP A 427 55.96 3.73 -78.05
N ALA A 428 55.70 2.44 -78.27
CA ALA A 428 56.52 1.60 -79.13
C ALA A 428 56.56 2.10 -80.59
N LYS A 429 55.42 2.56 -81.13
CA LYS A 429 55.35 3.15 -82.47
C LYS A 429 56.14 4.46 -82.56
N LEU A 430 56.08 5.30 -81.52
CA LEU A 430 56.82 6.55 -81.46
C LEU A 430 58.33 6.30 -81.50
N ASN A 431 58.83 5.39 -80.64
CA ASN A 431 60.24 4.98 -80.63
C ASN A 431 60.71 4.46 -82.00
N HIS A 432 59.88 3.70 -82.73
CA HIS A 432 60.24 3.21 -84.06
C HIS A 432 60.43 4.34 -85.08
N VAL A 433 59.57 5.37 -85.04
CA VAL A 433 59.67 6.52 -85.94
C VAL A 433 60.92 7.34 -85.65
N GLU A 434 61.28 7.52 -84.37
CA GLU A 434 62.50 8.24 -83.98
C GLU A 434 63.76 7.57 -84.50
N ILE A 435 63.85 6.22 -84.43
CA ILE A 435 64.96 5.44 -84.99
C ILE A 435 65.05 5.64 -86.51
N LEU A 436 63.92 5.54 -87.21
CA LEU A 436 63.84 5.73 -88.66
C LEU A 436 64.29 7.13 -89.10
N LEU A 437 63.97 8.15 -88.31
CA LEU A 437 64.39 9.52 -88.59
C LEU A 437 65.92 9.64 -88.53
N ALA A 438 66.53 9.10 -87.48
CA ALA A 438 67.99 9.10 -87.29
C ALA A 438 68.73 8.39 -88.43
N GLU A 439 68.19 7.27 -88.94
CA GLU A 439 68.75 6.57 -90.10
C GLU A 439 68.69 7.41 -91.38
N LYS A 440 67.60 8.16 -91.60
CA LYS A 440 67.44 9.00 -92.78
C LYS A 440 68.38 10.20 -92.77
N ASP A 441 68.59 10.82 -91.61
CA ASP A 441 69.57 11.90 -91.45
C ASP A 441 71.00 11.42 -91.76
N ALA A 442 71.37 10.22 -91.30
CA ALA A 442 72.67 9.62 -91.62
C ALA A 442 72.84 9.35 -93.12
N GLN A 443 71.79 8.90 -93.81
CA GLN A 443 71.79 8.71 -95.27
C GLN A 443 71.98 10.04 -96.03
N PHE A 444 71.38 11.13 -95.56
CA PHE A 444 71.55 12.45 -96.18
C PHE A 444 72.99 12.95 -96.10
N VAL A 445 73.65 12.75 -94.95
CA VAL A 445 75.06 13.12 -94.76
C VAL A 445 75.99 12.35 -95.70
N ASP A 446 75.74 11.06 -95.91
CA ASP A 446 76.55 10.24 -96.83
C ASP A 446 76.41 10.67 -98.31
N ILE A 447 75.19 10.98 -98.74
CA ILE A 447 74.93 11.49 -100.10
C ILE A 447 75.65 12.82 -100.34
N ASP A 448 75.56 13.77 -99.41
CA ASP A 448 76.20 15.08 -99.53
C ASP A 448 77.74 14.96 -99.70
N ASN A 449 78.37 14.08 -98.92
CA ASN A 449 79.81 13.80 -99.03
C ASN A 449 80.18 13.21 -100.40
N LYS A 450 79.38 12.29 -100.92
CA LYS A 450 79.63 11.64 -102.22
C LYS A 450 79.50 12.61 -103.39
N THR A 451 78.53 13.52 -103.34
CA THR A 451 78.33 14.54 -104.39
C THR A 451 79.49 15.54 -104.42
N LYS A 452 79.97 15.99 -103.25
CA LYS A 452 81.14 16.87 -103.14
C LYS A 452 82.40 16.25 -103.75
N GLN A 453 82.60 14.95 -103.54
CA GLN A 453 83.75 14.22 -104.10
C GLN A 453 83.68 14.10 -105.63
N GLN A 454 82.50 13.82 -106.20
CA GLN A 454 82.33 13.77 -107.66
C GLN A 454 82.54 15.12 -108.33
N MET A 455 82.06 16.20 -107.71
CA MET A 455 82.30 17.56 -108.20
C MET A 455 83.80 17.89 -108.25
N LYS A 456 84.57 17.34 -107.30
CA LYS A 456 86.01 17.53 -107.24
C LYS A 456 86.76 16.93 -108.44
N GLU A 457 86.41 15.71 -108.82
CA GLU A 457 87.04 14.98 -109.92
C GLU A 457 86.79 15.65 -111.27
N ILE A 458 85.55 16.07 -111.53
CA ILE A 458 85.15 16.72 -112.80
C ILE A 458 85.93 18.03 -113.04
N ILE A 459 86.12 18.84 -111.99
CA ILE A 459 86.85 20.10 -112.10
C ILE A 459 88.33 19.85 -112.42
N LEU A 460 88.92 18.81 -111.83
CA LEU A 460 90.31 18.43 -112.07
C LEU A 460 90.50 17.98 -113.53
N ASP A 461 89.61 17.11 -114.02
CA ASP A 461 89.66 16.59 -115.40
C ASP A 461 89.49 17.71 -116.44
N ALA A 462 88.54 18.63 -116.20
CA ALA A 462 88.31 19.75 -117.10
C ALA A 462 89.54 20.69 -117.16
N TYR A 463 90.24 20.87 -116.04
CA TYR A 463 91.49 21.62 -115.98
C TYR A 463 92.62 20.94 -116.78
N MET A 464 92.82 19.64 -116.57
CA MET A 464 93.85 18.87 -117.28
C MET A 464 93.61 18.84 -118.80
N LEU A 465 92.35 18.71 -119.21
CA LEU A 465 91.97 18.76 -120.62
C LEU A 465 92.31 20.12 -121.25
N MET A 466 92.04 21.22 -120.55
CA MET A 466 92.32 22.57 -121.05
C MET A 466 93.82 22.87 -121.14
N GLN A 467 94.62 22.37 -120.20
CA GLN A 467 96.09 22.45 -120.27
C GLN A 467 96.65 21.71 -121.48
N SER A 468 96.14 20.50 -121.78
CA SER A 468 96.61 19.72 -122.94
C SER A 468 96.39 20.43 -124.30
N LYS A 469 95.44 21.38 -124.38
CA LYS A 469 95.11 22.14 -125.61
C LYS A 469 95.76 23.52 -125.67
N HIS A 470 96.61 23.87 -124.72
CA HIS A 470 97.18 25.21 -124.57
C HIS A 470 97.93 25.69 -125.83
N LYS A 471 98.68 24.82 -126.52
CA LYS A 471 99.41 25.13 -127.77
C LYS A 471 98.51 25.51 -128.95
N LYS A 472 97.25 25.06 -128.98
CA LYS A 472 96.30 25.36 -130.07
C LYS A 472 95.40 26.56 -129.77
N PHE A 473 95.06 26.81 -128.50
CA PHE A 473 94.11 27.85 -128.09
C PHE A 473 94.55 28.61 -126.82
N PRO A 474 95.59 29.46 -126.91
CA PRO A 474 96.21 30.08 -125.73
C PRO A 474 95.34 31.11 -125.00
N ARG A 475 94.37 31.76 -125.67
CA ARG A 475 93.39 32.65 -125.01
C ARG A 475 92.32 31.89 -124.22
N ALA A 476 91.80 30.78 -124.77
CA ALA A 476 90.74 29.98 -124.14
C ALA A 476 91.23 29.22 -122.90
N ALA A 477 92.47 28.69 -122.94
CA ALA A 477 93.11 28.10 -121.76
C ALA A 477 93.30 29.12 -120.63
N ARG A 478 93.67 30.35 -120.99
CA ARG A 478 93.82 31.47 -120.05
C ARG A 478 92.50 31.86 -119.39
N ASP A 479 91.44 32.05 -120.17
CA ASP A 479 90.12 32.41 -119.63
C ASP A 479 89.54 31.29 -118.74
N PHE A 480 89.83 30.03 -119.07
CA PHE A 480 89.42 28.89 -118.26
C PHE A 480 90.17 28.81 -116.92
N ALA A 481 91.50 28.99 -116.93
CA ALA A 481 92.31 29.07 -115.71
C ALA A 481 91.88 30.25 -114.81
N LYS A 482 91.59 31.40 -115.41
CA LYS A 482 91.07 32.59 -114.70
C LYS A 482 89.71 32.33 -114.05
N LYS A 483 88.75 31.75 -114.78
CA LYS A 483 87.41 31.41 -114.25
C LYS A 483 87.43 30.33 -113.17
N ILE A 484 88.36 29.38 -113.25
CA ILE A 484 88.56 28.40 -112.18
C ILE A 484 89.16 29.09 -110.95
N SER A 485 90.19 29.93 -111.11
CA SER A 485 90.80 30.68 -110.00
C SER A 485 89.79 31.57 -109.26
N GLU A 486 88.89 32.26 -109.98
CA GLU A 486 87.85 33.13 -109.39
C GLU A 486 86.75 32.35 -108.64
N ARG A 487 86.55 31.07 -108.96
CA ARG A 487 85.51 30.22 -108.32
C ARG A 487 86.05 29.29 -107.23
N LEU A 488 87.36 29.27 -107.01
CA LEU A 488 88.01 28.37 -106.05
C LEU A 488 87.98 28.85 -104.59
N GLU A 489 87.31 29.96 -104.29
CA GLU A 489 87.25 30.51 -102.93
C GLU A 489 86.05 30.07 -102.08
N GLY A 490 85.23 29.11 -102.52
CA GLY A 490 84.00 28.73 -101.80
C GLY A 490 83.93 27.30 -101.26
N ASP A 491 83.75 26.32 -102.15
CA ASP A 491 82.87 25.19 -101.77
C ASP A 491 83.47 23.78 -101.94
N ILE A 492 84.77 23.66 -102.26
CA ILE A 492 85.40 22.34 -102.47
C ILE A 492 86.76 22.25 -101.75
N PRO A 493 86.82 21.63 -100.57
CA PRO A 493 88.05 21.47 -99.80
C PRO A 493 89.16 20.74 -100.59
N GLY A 494 90.32 21.37 -100.68
CA GLY A 494 91.54 20.74 -101.22
C GLY A 494 91.70 20.74 -102.75
N ILE A 495 90.84 21.41 -103.52
CA ILE A 495 91.16 21.67 -104.95
C ILE A 495 92.24 22.75 -105.07
N ARG A 496 92.17 23.82 -104.26
CA ARG A 496 93.14 24.93 -104.31
C ARG A 496 94.58 24.44 -104.12
N SER A 497 94.81 23.48 -103.22
CA SER A 497 96.14 22.90 -102.97
C SER A 497 96.69 22.07 -104.12
N GLN A 498 95.83 21.52 -105.01
CA GLN A 498 96.25 20.71 -106.15
C GLN A 498 96.38 21.53 -107.44
N LEU A 499 95.51 22.51 -107.65
CA LEU A 499 95.49 23.33 -108.87
C LEU A 499 96.39 24.57 -108.80
N ALA A 500 96.63 25.15 -107.61
CA ALA A 500 97.45 26.36 -107.49
C ALA A 500 98.88 26.22 -108.08
N PRO A 501 99.64 25.13 -107.82
CA PRO A 501 100.97 24.97 -108.40
C PRO A 501 100.94 24.87 -109.93
N LEU A 502 99.86 24.27 -110.48
CA LEU A 502 99.68 24.08 -111.92
C LEU A 502 99.21 25.36 -112.63
N ILE A 503 98.39 26.17 -111.96
CA ILE A 503 97.90 27.45 -112.47
C ILE A 503 99.03 28.48 -112.46
N ASP A 504 99.81 28.53 -111.37
CA ASP A 504 100.96 29.44 -111.24
C ASP A 504 102.04 29.14 -112.28
N ALA A 505 102.36 27.86 -112.51
CA ALA A 505 103.31 27.46 -113.54
C ALA A 505 102.89 27.90 -114.96
N ALA A 506 101.60 27.76 -115.30
CA ALA A 506 101.07 28.14 -116.61
C ALA A 506 100.99 29.66 -116.83
N LEU A 507 100.80 30.44 -115.76
CA LEU A 507 100.83 31.90 -115.83
C LEU A 507 102.26 32.43 -116.03
N ILE A 508 103.27 31.79 -115.42
CA ILE A 508 104.69 32.14 -115.58
C ILE A 508 105.21 31.86 -117.00
N GLU A 509 104.92 30.69 -117.57
CA GLU A 509 105.35 30.31 -118.94
C GLU A 509 104.77 31.22 -120.04
N SER A 510 103.63 31.88 -119.76
CA SER A 510 102.90 32.73 -120.72
C SER A 510 103.38 34.18 -120.79
N GLY A 511 104.43 34.55 -120.05
CA GLY A 511 104.99 35.91 -120.03
C GLY A 511 104.15 36.94 -119.29
N TYR A 512 103.23 36.51 -118.41
CA TYR A 512 102.38 37.41 -117.61
C TYR A 512 103.16 38.10 -116.47
N TYR A 513 104.28 37.52 -116.04
CA TYR A 513 105.21 38.15 -115.11
C TYR A 513 106.44 38.66 -115.87
N SER A 514 106.48 39.96 -116.21
CA SER A 514 107.70 40.66 -116.61
C SER A 514 108.37 41.30 -115.38
N SER A 515 109.70 41.17 -115.31
CA SER A 515 110.58 41.82 -114.34
C SER A 515 110.16 43.26 -114.02
N THR A 516 109.76 43.51 -112.78
CA THR A 516 110.09 44.74 -112.05
C THR A 516 110.73 44.31 -110.73
N ASN A 517 112.06 44.33 -110.70
CA ASN A 517 112.76 44.80 -109.51
C ASN A 517 112.33 46.26 -109.33
N ASP A 518 111.50 46.54 -108.33
CA ASP A 518 111.71 47.70 -107.48
C ASP A 518 111.92 47.17 -106.07
N THR A 519 113.18 47.28 -105.65
CA THR A 519 113.67 47.23 -104.28
C THR A 519 112.96 48.24 -103.39
N LEU A 520 112.60 47.81 -102.19
CA LEU A 520 112.63 48.50 -100.88
C LEU A 520 112.04 47.47 -99.88
N ASP A 521 112.83 46.67 -99.15
CA ASP A 521 113.55 46.99 -97.89
C ASP A 521 112.73 47.98 -97.04
N PHE A 522 112.10 47.65 -95.91
CA PHE A 522 112.17 46.53 -94.95
C PHE A 522 110.76 46.05 -94.54
#